data_AF-A0A7V1RFU2-F1
#
_entry.id   AF-A0A7V1RFU2-F1
#
_cell.length_a   1.000
_cell.length_b   1.000
_cell.length_c   1.000
_cell.angle_alpha   90.00
_cell.angle_beta   90.00
_cell.angle_gamma   90.00
#
_symmetry.space_group_name_H-M   'P 1'
#
loop_
_entity.id
_entity.type
_entity.pdbx_description
1 polymer ?
#
loop_
_entity_poly.entity_id
_entity_poly.type
_entity_poly.pdbx_seq_one_letter_code
_entity_poly.pdbx_strand_id
1 'polypeptide(L)'
;MYDEFKSKGLEIVTINSGDSKDVIQKWFQERKFTLPVGMAGDEDSPDYGVVEKFGVQAYPTNYVLDGEGRVVWRDVGFSEEAIRAALEKLGVK
;
A
#
# COMPACT_ATOMS: atom_id res chain seq x y z
N MET A 1 -10.33 7.13 -4.68
CA MET A 1 -8.97 7.08 -5.25
C MET A 1 -8.69 5.79 -6.03
N TYR A 2 -8.75 4.59 -5.45
CA TYR A 2 -8.34 3.36 -6.18
C TYR A 2 -9.14 3.11 -7.46
N ASP A 3 -10.47 2.99 -7.38
CA ASP A 3 -11.32 2.71 -8.54
C ASP A 3 -11.26 3.82 -9.61
N GLU A 4 -10.93 5.06 -9.19
CA GLU A 4 -10.80 6.23 -10.06
C GLU A 4 -9.54 6.20 -10.91
N PHE A 5 -8.40 5.78 -10.35
CA PHE A 5 -7.10 5.82 -11.03
C PHE A 5 -6.62 4.46 -11.52
N LYS A 6 -7.28 3.35 -11.15
CA LYS A 6 -6.87 2.00 -11.56
C LYS A 6 -6.74 1.85 -13.07
N SER A 7 -7.74 2.33 -13.81
CA SER A 7 -7.72 2.32 -15.29
C SER A 7 -6.74 3.34 -15.90
N LYS A 8 -6.13 4.19 -15.07
CA LYS A 8 -5.23 5.27 -15.47
C LYS A 8 -3.77 5.00 -15.12
N GLY A 9 -3.44 3.75 -14.79
CA GLY A 9 -2.07 3.31 -14.52
C GLY A 9 -1.68 3.30 -13.04
N LEU A 10 -2.61 3.54 -12.12
CA LEU A 10 -2.36 3.33 -10.69
C LEU A 10 -2.65 1.89 -10.28
N GLU A 11 -1.75 1.28 -9.51
CA GLU A 11 -2.05 0.12 -8.68
C GLU A 11 -1.81 0.48 -7.20
N ILE A 12 -2.64 -0.02 -6.30
CA ILE A 12 -2.48 0.16 -4.85
C ILE A 12 -2.30 -1.22 -4.23
N VAL A 13 -1.12 -1.49 -3.70
CA VAL A 13 -0.85 -2.70 -2.93
C VAL A 13 -0.83 -2.34 -1.46
N THR A 14 -1.79 -2.88 -0.69
CA THR A 14 -1.76 -2.75 0.76
C THR A 14 -0.97 -3.90 1.38
N ILE A 15 -0.18 -3.60 2.39
CA ILE A 15 0.59 -4.60 3.13
C ILE A 15 0.09 -4.61 4.57
N ASN A 16 -0.37 -5.76 5.04
CA ASN A 16 -0.66 -5.99 6.43
C ASN A 16 0.54 -6.66 7.13
N SER A 17 0.86 -6.16 8.31
CA SER A 17 1.81 -6.77 9.24
C SER A 17 1.20 -6.76 10.63
N GLY A 18 0.66 -7.89 11.06
CA GLY A 18 0.12 -8.04 12.42
C GLY A 18 -1.13 -8.92 12.51
N ASP A 19 -1.88 -9.05 11.42
CA ASP A 19 -3.08 -9.87 11.39
C ASP A 19 -2.84 -11.19 10.64
N SER A 20 -3.56 -12.24 11.04
CA SER A 20 -3.57 -13.50 10.30
C SER A 20 -4.30 -13.36 8.97
N LYS A 21 -4.01 -14.27 8.04
CA LYS A 21 -4.68 -14.32 6.73
C LYS A 21 -6.21 -14.33 6.85
N ASP A 22 -6.76 -15.11 7.78
CA ASP A 22 -8.22 -15.22 7.97
C ASP A 22 -8.84 -13.91 8.45
N VAL A 23 -8.17 -13.20 9.37
CA VAL A 23 -8.62 -11.88 9.86
C VAL A 23 -8.64 -10.87 8.71
N ILE A 24 -7.57 -10.83 7.91
CA ILE A 24 -7.46 -9.95 6.74
C ILE A 24 -8.57 -10.27 5.73
N GLN A 25 -8.73 -11.54 5.36
CA GLN A 25 -9.71 -11.96 4.37
C GLN A 25 -11.14 -11.63 4.80
N LYS A 26 -11.49 -11.92 6.06
CA LYS A 26 -12.80 -11.58 6.62
C LYS A 26 -13.06 -10.07 6.57
N TRP A 27 -12.09 -9.25 7.01
CA TRP A 27 -12.23 -7.80 6.99
C TRP A 27 -12.41 -7.25 5.57
N PHE A 28 -11.65 -7.74 4.60
CA PHE A 28 -11.76 -7.34 3.20
C PHE A 28 -13.12 -7.71 2.60
N GLN A 29 -13.64 -8.90 2.90
CA GLN A 29 -14.96 -9.34 2.45
C GLN A 29 -16.08 -8.50 3.07
N GLU A 30 -16.04 -8.27 4.39
CA GLU A 30 -17.05 -7.48 5.11
C GLU A 30 -17.08 -6.02 4.65
N ARG A 31 -15.90 -5.43 4.40
CA ARG A 31 -15.76 -4.04 3.94
C ARG A 31 -15.86 -3.88 2.42
N LYS A 32 -15.93 -5.00 1.68
CA LYS A 32 -16.02 -5.04 0.21
C LYS A 32 -14.87 -4.28 -0.47
N PHE A 33 -13.67 -4.38 0.08
CA PHE A 33 -12.49 -3.78 -0.55
C PHE A 33 -12.14 -4.49 -1.85
N THR A 34 -11.82 -3.72 -2.89
CA THR A 34 -11.45 -4.19 -4.24
C THR A 34 -9.94 -4.14 -4.50
N LEU A 35 -9.20 -3.49 -3.59
CA LEU A 35 -7.76 -3.33 -3.68
C LEU A 35 -7.00 -4.60 -3.24
N PRO A 36 -5.84 -4.89 -3.86
CA PRO A 36 -4.95 -5.96 -3.41
C PRO A 36 -4.45 -5.79 -1.97
N VAL A 37 -4.33 -6.90 -1.26
CA VAL A 37 -3.66 -6.99 0.05
C VAL A 37 -2.63 -8.10 0.06
N GLY A 38 -1.42 -7.77 0.51
CA GLY A 38 -0.32 -8.69 0.77
C GLY A 38 0.00 -8.77 2.26
N MET A 39 0.61 -9.87 2.66
CA MET A 39 1.17 -10.02 4.01
C MET A 39 2.65 -9.63 4.00
N ALA A 40 3.09 -8.95 5.05
CA ALA A 40 4.45 -8.44 5.13
C ALA A 40 5.54 -9.51 5.25
N GLY A 41 5.16 -10.72 5.66
CA GLY A 41 6.00 -11.91 5.78
C GLY A 41 5.11 -13.16 5.77
N ASP A 42 5.74 -14.32 5.71
CA ASP A 42 5.06 -15.62 5.83
C ASP A 42 4.96 -16.03 7.31
N GLU A 43 4.04 -16.94 7.66
CA GLU A 43 3.87 -17.45 9.03
C GLU A 43 5.19 -18.04 9.57
N ASP A 44 6.00 -18.60 8.68
CA ASP A 44 7.29 -19.24 8.98
C ASP A 44 8.50 -18.30 8.92
N SER A 45 8.34 -17.02 8.51
CA SER A 45 9.44 -16.06 8.39
C SER A 45 8.97 -14.61 8.61
N PRO A 46 8.65 -14.25 9.87
CA PRO A 46 8.18 -12.91 10.22
C PRO A 46 9.25 -11.83 10.05
N ASP A 47 10.53 -12.20 10.12
CA ASP A 47 11.67 -11.27 10.22
C ASP A 47 12.26 -10.84 8.86
N TYR A 48 11.86 -11.42 7.73
CA TYR A 48 12.32 -11.02 6.38
C TYR A 48 11.34 -10.09 5.67
N GLY A 49 10.71 -9.21 6.46
CA GLY A 49 9.51 -8.51 6.05
C GLY A 49 9.74 -7.34 5.08
N VAL A 50 8.76 -7.12 4.20
CA VAL A 50 8.70 -5.90 3.36
C VAL A 50 8.68 -4.62 4.22
N VAL A 51 8.18 -4.69 5.45
CA VAL A 51 8.12 -3.59 6.43
C VAL A 51 9.52 -3.08 6.78
N GLU A 52 10.45 -3.98 7.10
CA GLU A 52 11.83 -3.62 7.45
C GLU A 52 12.58 -3.09 6.22
N LYS A 53 12.44 -3.77 5.07
CA LYS A 53 13.10 -3.37 3.81
C LYS A 53 12.68 -1.99 3.34
N PHE A 54 11.43 -1.60 3.61
CA PHE A 54 10.94 -0.25 3.32
C PHE A 54 11.23 0.74 4.45
N GLY A 55 11.80 0.33 5.58
CA GLY A 55 12.11 1.22 6.70
C GLY A 55 10.86 1.82 7.34
N VAL A 56 9.80 1.02 7.46
CA VAL A 56 8.56 1.43 8.13
C VAL A 56 8.79 1.46 9.64
N GLN A 57 8.58 2.62 10.26
CA GLN A 57 8.78 2.85 11.70
C GLN A 57 7.47 3.09 12.46
N ALA A 58 6.39 3.40 11.74
CA ALA A 58 5.06 3.66 12.30
C ALA A 58 3.98 3.32 11.27
N TYR A 59 2.79 2.97 11.75
CA TYR A 59 1.65 2.66 10.89
C TYR A 59 0.57 3.76 10.94
N PRO A 60 -0.08 4.08 9.81
CA PRO A 60 0.29 3.66 8.47
C PRO A 60 1.55 4.40 7.98
N THR A 61 2.32 3.80 7.08
CA THR A 61 3.33 4.50 6.26
C THR A 61 2.99 4.23 4.80
N ASN A 62 2.94 5.28 3.98
CA ASN A 62 2.58 5.19 2.58
C ASN A 62 3.77 5.57 1.69
N TYR A 63 3.88 4.89 0.55
CA TYR A 63 4.88 5.16 -0.50
C TYR A 63 4.15 5.32 -1.82
N VAL A 64 4.56 6.31 -2.62
CA VAL A 64 4.22 6.38 -4.04
C VAL A 64 5.48 6.07 -4.83
N LEU A 65 5.38 5.08 -5.71
CA LEU A 65 6.46 4.66 -6.59
C LEU A 65 6.10 5.03 -8.04
N ASP A 66 7.10 5.32 -8.85
CA ASP A 66 6.92 5.45 -10.30
C ASP A 66 6.93 4.09 -11.02
N GLY A 67 6.76 4.11 -12.35
CA GLY A 67 6.74 2.90 -13.19
C GLY A 67 8.08 2.15 -13.26
N GLU A 68 9.18 2.74 -12.77
CA GLU A 68 10.50 2.10 -12.64
C GLU A 68 10.73 1.57 -11.22
N GLY A 69 9.76 1.74 -10.31
CA GLY A 69 9.85 1.33 -8.91
C GLY A 69 10.61 2.30 -8.01
N ARG A 70 10.86 3.54 -8.45
CA ARG A 70 11.52 4.55 -7.62
C ARG A 70 10.52 5.24 -6.70
N VAL A 71 10.89 5.46 -5.44
CA VAL A 71 10.06 6.20 -4.48
C VAL A 71 10.05 7.68 -4.84
N VAL A 72 8.88 8.24 -5.18
CA VAL A 72 8.71 9.67 -5.48
C VAL A 72 8.04 10.44 -4.35
N TRP A 73 7.37 9.73 -3.44
CA TRP A 73 6.82 10.30 -2.21
C TRP A 73 6.72 9.22 -1.13
N ARG A 74 6.91 9.63 0.12
CA ARG A 74 6.78 8.79 1.32
C ARG A 74 6.32 9.66 2.48
N ASP A 75 5.39 9.15 3.28
CA ASP A 75 5.03 9.77 4.56
C ASP A 75 4.50 8.77 5.58
N VAL A 76 4.61 9.13 6.86
CA VAL A 76 3.92 8.46 7.97
C VAL A 76 2.54 9.09 8.13
N GLY A 77 1.50 8.27 8.24
CA GLY A 77 0.12 8.70 8.21
C GLY A 77 -0.48 8.61 6.80
N PHE A 78 -1.64 9.24 6.62
CA PHE A 78 -2.37 9.25 5.36
C PHE A 78 -2.75 10.69 4.99
N SER A 79 -2.40 11.11 3.78
CA SER A 79 -2.81 12.38 3.19
C SER A 79 -3.19 12.14 1.72
N GLU A 80 -4.49 12.09 1.44
CA GLU A 80 -4.97 11.88 0.07
C GLU A 80 -4.53 13.02 -0.87
N GLU A 81 -4.50 14.25 -0.38
CA GLU A 81 -4.04 15.42 -1.13
C GLU A 81 -2.57 15.25 -1.56
N ALA A 82 -1.69 14.85 -0.64
CA ALA A 82 -0.27 14.65 -0.94
C ALA A 82 -0.04 13.49 -1.92
N ILE A 83 -0.79 12.39 -1.76
CA ILE A 83 -0.71 11.24 -2.68
C ILE A 83 -1.19 11.65 -4.08
N ARG A 84 -2.33 12.34 -4.20
CA ARG A 84 -2.83 12.83 -5.49
C ARG A 84 -1.84 13.79 -6.14
N ALA A 85 -1.25 14.72 -5.40
CA ALA A 85 -0.22 15.61 -5.91
C ALA A 85 1.03 14.86 -6.39
N ALA A 86 1.41 13.74 -5.75
CA ALA A 86 2.49 12.89 -6.22
C ALA A 86 2.12 12.13 -7.50
N LEU A 87 0.90 11.60 -7.60
CA LEU A 87 0.38 10.93 -8.80
C LEU A 87 0.28 11.88 -10.01
N GLU A 88 -0.16 13.11 -9.80
CA GLU A 88 -0.24 14.12 -10.85
C GLU A 88 1.14 14.43 -11.46
N LYS A 89 2.20 14.47 -10.63
CA LYS A 89 3.59 14.64 -11.09
C LYS A 89 4.07 13.47 -11.96
N LEU A 90 3.50 12.29 -11.76
CA LEU A 90 3.73 11.10 -12.60
C LEU A 90 2.84 11.04 -13.84
N GLY A 91 1.94 12.01 -14.03
CA GLY A 91 1.00 12.03 -15.16
C GLY A 91 -0.26 11.19 -14.96
N VAL A 92 -0.50 10.66 -13.76
CA VAL A 92 -1.72 9.92 -13.40
C VAL A 92 -2.79 10.95 -12.98
N LYS A 93 -3.87 11.09 -13.76
CA LYS A 93 -4.90 12.14 -13.61
C LYS A 93 -6.30 11.62 -13.87
#